data_AF-A0A2T2T580-F1
#
_entry.id   AF-A0A2T2T580-F1
#
_cell.length_a   1.000
_cell.length_b   1.000
_cell.length_c   1.000
_cell.angle_alpha   90.00
_cell.angle_beta   90.00
_cell.angle_gamma   90.00
#
_symmetry.space_group_name_H-M   'P 1'
#
loop_
_entity.id
_entity.type
_entity.pdbx_description
1 polymer ?
#
loop_
_entity_poly.entity_id
_entity_poly.type
_entity_poly.pdbx_seq_one_letter_code
_entity_poly.pdbx_strand_id
1 'polypeptide(L)'
;MRRSSPLPPSSLPRQLAFGGLLLLLCGVAILLVEGADVASRAAGLRLWALAGAGLFAVAPPNVLLPDANAPLLQLLNWPPRRLLRYQVGRLVPLVGLVVLPAALLAYADPTAPLRHLGAKTAALGQALLLVLGTAGDSFVHFATLGPRSQAWQEGRAGQWYHDAVEERGQGVSLPRGLVPALFATTRCFLVGLTAVLLTAAGVQMGPTGAGWAPGVLLLGWAGHRLWQERAAYDRHFYHTTAFYDEVMGGGALHATGRDPLPYDALYWVLPRWRPATWAGLRQLDRRLPLGRLVALAHGGLWLLCVRGVSSTVVAGYLGVVLTAQAAACGLLTSDAAAPLSFQRIHQSTLNWIITRTFVNLRWLGAHAASLGLVALFGDAYGAPWVFTWTAVHAGLALGAATVVTLVHEGRARWASA
;
A
#
# COMPACT_ATOMS: atom_id res chain seq x y z
N MET A 1 -13.53 24.49 24.02
CA MET A 1 -12.59 25.08 23.03
C MET A 1 -12.17 24.01 22.02
N ARG A 2 -12.76 23.99 20.82
CA ARG A 2 -12.31 23.15 19.70
C ARG A 2 -10.97 23.72 19.21
N ARG A 3 -9.85 23.08 19.56
CA ARG A 3 -8.54 23.44 19.01
C ARG A 3 -8.54 23.11 17.53
N SER A 4 -8.63 24.13 16.68
CA SER A 4 -8.29 24.03 15.26
C SER A 4 -6.85 23.50 15.18
N SER A 5 -6.68 22.40 14.45
CA SER A 5 -5.34 21.90 14.16
C SER A 5 -4.60 22.96 13.33
N PRO A 6 -3.37 23.35 13.67
CA PRO A 6 -2.57 24.27 12.86
C PRO A 6 -2.08 23.63 11.55
N LEU A 7 -2.42 22.36 11.30
CA LEU A 7 -2.03 21.64 10.10
C LEU A 7 -3.02 21.89 8.96
N PRO A 8 -2.55 22.02 7.71
CA PRO A 8 -3.42 22.24 6.57
C PRO A 8 -4.43 21.09 6.43
N PRO A 9 -5.71 21.39 6.12
CA PRO A 9 -6.73 20.37 5.91
C PRO A 9 -6.35 19.46 4.74
N SER A 10 -6.79 18.20 4.79
CA SER A 10 -6.60 17.27 3.67
C SER A 10 -7.32 17.78 2.43
N SER A 11 -6.67 17.69 1.27
CA SER A 11 -7.28 18.12 0.01
C SER A 11 -8.48 17.25 -0.37
N LEU A 12 -9.52 17.85 -0.92
CA LEU A 12 -10.76 17.18 -1.36
C LEU A 12 -10.50 15.94 -2.24
N PRO A 13 -9.54 15.93 -3.19
CA PRO A 13 -9.21 14.73 -3.96
C PRO A 13 -8.75 13.54 -3.10
N ARG A 14 -7.99 13.79 -2.03
CA ARG A 14 -7.52 12.74 -1.12
C ARG A 14 -8.68 12.16 -0.31
N GLN A 15 -9.63 13.00 0.11
CA GLN A 15 -10.83 12.56 0.81
C GLN A 15 -11.73 11.71 -0.10
N LEU A 16 -11.93 12.13 -1.35
CA LEU A 16 -12.69 11.36 -2.33
C LEU A 16 -12.03 10.02 -2.66
N ALA A 17 -10.71 9.99 -2.84
CA ALA A 17 -9.98 8.74 -3.09
C ALA A 17 -10.09 7.77 -1.89
N PHE A 18 -9.95 8.29 -0.67
CA PHE A 18 -10.13 7.49 0.54
C PHE A 18 -11.56 6.96 0.67
N GLY A 19 -12.57 7.82 0.48
CA GLY A 19 -13.98 7.44 0.53
C GLY A 19 -14.33 6.39 -0.53
N GLY A 20 -13.85 6.56 -1.76
CA GLY A 20 -14.02 5.59 -2.84
C GLY A 20 -13.37 4.25 -2.54
N LEU A 21 -12.14 4.23 -2.00
CA LEU A 21 -11.47 3.01 -1.58
C LEU A 21 -12.25 2.31 -0.45
N LEU A 22 -12.70 3.06 0.55
CA LEU A 22 -13.47 2.51 1.67
C LEU A 22 -14.79 1.88 1.17
N LEU A 23 -15.52 2.57 0.30
CA LEU A 23 -16.74 2.06 -0.31
C LEU A 23 -16.49 0.79 -1.11
N LEU A 24 -15.40 0.75 -1.89
CA LEU A 24 -15.00 -0.45 -2.64
C LEU A 24 -14.74 -1.64 -1.70
N LEU A 25 -13.92 -1.45 -0.66
CA LEU A 25 -13.60 -2.52 0.28
C LEU A 25 -14.83 -3.00 1.05
N CYS A 26 -15.73 -2.07 1.42
CA CYS A 26 -17.00 -2.40 2.06
C CYS A 26 -17.93 -3.19 1.13
N GLY A 27 -18.04 -2.79 -0.14
CA GLY A 27 -18.81 -3.52 -1.15
C GLY A 27 -18.27 -4.92 -1.38
N VAL A 28 -16.94 -5.06 -1.54
CA VAL A 28 -16.27 -6.37 -1.68
C VAL A 28 -16.51 -7.23 -0.44
N ALA A 29 -16.42 -6.67 0.77
CA ALA A 29 -16.70 -7.39 2.00
C ALA A 29 -18.13 -7.95 2.04
N ILE A 30 -19.14 -7.15 1.69
CA ILE A 30 -20.54 -7.58 1.65
C ILE A 30 -20.72 -8.73 0.65
N LEU A 31 -20.17 -8.59 -0.56
CA LEU A 31 -20.30 -9.58 -1.64
C LEU A 31 -19.59 -10.90 -1.31
N LEU A 32 -18.48 -10.85 -0.57
CA LEU A 32 -17.74 -12.05 -0.14
C LEU A 32 -18.46 -12.91 0.89
N VAL A 33 -19.48 -12.36 1.58
CA VAL A 33 -20.19 -13.05 2.66
C VAL A 33 -21.68 -13.20 2.40
N GLU A 34 -22.15 -12.80 1.22
CA GLU A 34 -23.52 -13.06 0.78
C GLU A 34 -23.78 -14.58 0.78
N GLY A 35 -24.80 -15.00 1.55
CA GLY A 35 -25.13 -16.42 1.73
C GLY A 35 -24.09 -17.26 2.51
N ALA A 36 -23.01 -16.66 3.01
CA ALA A 36 -21.96 -17.39 3.72
C ALA A 36 -22.39 -17.81 5.13
N ASP A 37 -22.11 -19.06 5.49
CA ASP A 37 -22.30 -19.60 6.83
C ASP A 37 -21.30 -19.00 7.84
N VAL A 38 -21.51 -19.27 9.13
CA VAL A 38 -20.69 -18.71 10.23
C VAL A 38 -19.23 -19.16 10.10
N ALA A 39 -18.98 -20.40 9.69
CA ALA A 39 -17.62 -20.92 9.51
C ALA A 39 -16.89 -20.20 8.36
N SER A 40 -17.56 -20.02 7.22
CA SER A 40 -17.03 -19.27 6.08
C SER A 40 -16.73 -17.81 6.42
N ARG A 41 -17.58 -17.16 7.23
CA ARG A 41 -17.34 -15.79 7.71
C ARG A 41 -16.13 -15.71 8.62
N ALA A 42 -15.99 -16.65 9.56
CA ALA A 42 -14.82 -16.72 10.43
C ALA A 42 -13.52 -16.96 9.63
N ALA A 43 -13.55 -17.82 8.61
CA ALA A 43 -12.43 -18.02 7.69
C ALA A 43 -12.11 -16.74 6.89
N GLY A 44 -13.13 -16.08 6.34
CA GLY A 44 -12.99 -14.81 5.62
C GLY A 44 -12.35 -13.71 6.47
N LEU A 45 -12.74 -13.61 7.75
CA LEU A 45 -12.15 -12.67 8.71
C LEU A 45 -10.67 -12.94 9.00
N ARG A 46 -10.23 -14.20 9.01
CA ARG A 46 -8.80 -14.55 9.17
C ARG A 46 -7.98 -14.18 7.93
N LEU A 47 -8.52 -14.44 6.73
CA LEU A 47 -7.90 -14.00 5.48
C LEU A 47 -7.83 -12.47 5.41
N TRP A 48 -8.87 -11.79 5.87
CA TRP A 48 -8.87 -10.34 5.99
C TRP A 48 -7.84 -9.83 7.00
N ALA A 49 -7.69 -10.49 8.15
CA ALA A 49 -6.64 -10.17 9.12
C ALA A 49 -5.23 -10.39 8.54
N LEU A 50 -5.04 -11.41 7.71
CA LEU A 50 -3.78 -11.63 6.99
C LEU A 50 -3.49 -10.51 5.97
N ALA A 51 -4.49 -10.09 5.19
CA ALA A 51 -4.36 -8.95 4.30
C ALA A 51 -4.06 -7.66 5.09
N GLY A 52 -4.71 -7.46 6.24
CA GLY A 52 -4.43 -6.39 7.18
C GLY A 52 -2.98 -6.41 7.69
N ALA A 53 -2.46 -7.58 8.05
CA ALA A 53 -1.06 -7.74 8.48
C ALA A 53 -0.08 -7.33 7.37
N GLY A 54 -0.33 -7.74 6.12
CA GLY A 54 0.45 -7.30 4.96
C GLY A 54 0.40 -5.78 4.75
N LEU A 55 -0.80 -5.19 4.85
CA LEU A 55 -0.97 -3.75 4.76
C LEU A 55 -0.19 -3.02 5.85
N PHE A 56 -0.35 -3.41 7.11
CA PHE A 56 0.32 -2.75 8.25
C PHE A 56 1.81 -3.04 8.33
N ALA A 57 2.33 -4.10 7.70
CA ALA A 57 3.77 -4.30 7.56
C ALA A 57 4.42 -3.26 6.65
N VAL A 58 3.68 -2.75 5.66
CA VAL A 58 4.22 -1.82 4.64
C VAL A 58 3.74 -0.38 4.87
N ALA A 59 2.58 -0.17 5.45
CA ALA A 59 1.96 1.16 5.52
C ALA A 59 2.70 2.16 6.42
N PRO A 60 3.21 1.83 7.62
CA PRO A 60 3.85 2.80 8.49
C PRO A 60 4.98 3.61 7.81
N PRO A 61 5.98 3.00 7.13
CA PRO A 61 7.02 3.77 6.46
C PRO A 61 6.53 4.55 5.23
N ASN A 62 5.37 4.23 4.66
CA ASN A 62 4.83 4.93 3.48
C ASN A 62 3.80 6.01 3.83
N VAL A 63 3.13 5.87 4.97
CA VAL A 63 2.05 6.77 5.42
C VAL A 63 2.57 7.77 6.44
N LEU A 64 3.53 7.37 7.29
CA LEU A 64 3.99 8.17 8.42
C LEU A 64 5.30 8.91 8.13
N LEU A 65 6.14 8.36 7.23
CA LEU A 65 7.53 8.78 7.05
C LEU A 65 7.87 9.11 5.58
N PRO A 66 8.72 10.11 5.32
CA PRO A 66 9.00 11.22 6.23
C PRO A 66 7.74 12.05 6.50
N ASP A 67 7.64 12.68 7.67
CA ASP A 67 6.53 13.58 7.98
C ASP A 67 6.82 14.99 7.44
N ALA A 68 6.04 15.42 6.44
CA ALA A 68 6.15 16.76 5.85
C ALA A 68 5.97 17.91 6.87
N ASN A 69 5.30 17.65 8.01
CA ASN A 69 5.10 18.65 9.06
C ASN A 69 6.22 18.66 10.10
N ALA A 70 7.24 17.78 10.01
CA ALA A 70 8.29 17.67 11.02
C ALA A 70 8.99 19.00 11.35
N PRO A 71 9.35 19.88 10.39
CA PRO A 71 9.95 21.17 10.71
C PRO A 71 9.03 22.07 11.55
N LEU A 72 7.74 22.14 11.21
CA LEU A 72 6.76 22.90 11.97
C LEU A 72 6.58 22.31 13.39
N LEU A 73 6.50 20.99 13.49
CA LEU A 73 6.36 20.31 14.77
C LEU A 73 7.59 20.51 15.67
N GLN A 74 8.79 20.60 15.09
CA GLN A 74 10.03 20.93 15.79
C GLN A 74 10.01 22.36 16.33
N LEU A 75 9.57 23.34 15.52
CA LEU A 75 9.40 24.73 15.97
C LEU A 75 8.37 24.85 17.11
N LEU A 76 7.28 24.08 17.04
CA LEU A 76 6.27 24.03 18.10
C LEU A 76 6.74 23.26 19.36
N ASN A 77 7.88 22.57 19.29
CA ASN A 77 8.49 21.79 20.37
C ASN A 77 7.47 20.93 21.13
N TRP A 78 6.72 20.10 20.41
CA TRP A 78 5.64 19.32 21.03
C TRP A 78 6.18 18.25 21.98
N PRO A 79 5.55 18.05 23.15
CA PRO A 79 5.99 17.01 24.08
C PRO A 79 5.77 15.61 23.48
N PRO A 80 6.56 14.59 23.89
CA PRO A 80 6.54 13.23 23.32
C PRO A 80 5.14 12.62 23.21
N ARG A 81 4.30 12.80 24.25
CA ARG A 81 2.92 12.30 24.26
C ARG A 81 2.04 12.93 23.18
N ARG A 82 2.26 14.20 22.84
CA ARG A 82 1.49 14.90 21.81
C ARG A 82 1.94 14.47 20.42
N LEU A 83 3.24 14.31 20.20
CA LEU A 83 3.80 13.75 18.98
C LEU A 83 3.29 12.32 18.74
N LEU A 84 3.27 11.49 19.78
CA LEU A 84 2.76 10.13 19.69
C LEU A 84 1.27 10.09 19.30
N ARG A 85 0.42 10.88 19.97
CA ARG A 85 -1.01 10.97 19.61
C ARG A 85 -1.21 11.45 18.18
N TYR A 86 -0.40 12.40 17.73
CA TYR A 86 -0.44 12.90 16.36
C TYR A 86 -0.10 11.80 15.34
N GLN A 87 1.01 11.08 15.54
CA GLN A 87 1.43 9.96 14.69
C GLN A 87 0.42 8.81 14.67
N VAL A 88 -0.07 8.38 15.84
CA VAL A 88 -1.13 7.35 15.93
C VAL A 88 -2.42 7.84 15.27
N GLY A 89 -2.76 9.12 15.42
CA GLY A 89 -3.91 9.74 14.76
C GLY A 89 -3.85 9.63 13.23
N ARG A 90 -2.66 9.68 12.64
CA ARG A 90 -2.46 9.48 11.20
C ARG A 90 -2.70 8.04 10.73
N LEU A 91 -2.63 7.05 11.62
CA LEU A 91 -2.98 5.66 11.32
C LEU A 91 -4.49 5.37 11.42
N VAL A 92 -5.28 6.22 12.10
CA VAL A 92 -6.72 5.99 12.30
C VAL A 92 -7.48 5.78 10.99
N PRO A 93 -7.28 6.56 9.91
CA PRO A 93 -7.95 6.31 8.64
C PRO A 93 -7.61 4.93 8.06
N LEU A 94 -6.35 4.50 8.19
CA LEU A 94 -5.91 3.19 7.72
C LEU A 94 -6.52 2.04 8.54
N VAL A 95 -6.62 2.21 9.86
CA VAL A 95 -7.36 1.28 10.73
C VAL A 95 -8.83 1.23 10.32
N GLY A 96 -9.45 2.37 10.02
CA GLY A 96 -10.83 2.43 9.51
C GLY A 96 -11.03 1.63 8.22
N LEU A 97 -10.06 1.69 7.28
CA LEU A 97 -10.09 0.91 6.03
C LEU A 97 -10.09 -0.62 6.25
N VAL A 98 -9.60 -1.10 7.38
CA VAL A 98 -9.56 -2.54 7.69
C VAL A 98 -10.69 -2.95 8.62
N VAL A 99 -11.00 -2.13 9.62
CA VAL A 99 -12.01 -2.44 10.65
C VAL A 99 -13.43 -2.40 10.09
N LEU A 100 -13.77 -1.41 9.25
CA LEU A 100 -15.14 -1.30 8.73
C LEU A 100 -15.51 -2.47 7.80
N PRO A 101 -14.68 -2.85 6.80
CA PRO A 101 -14.97 -4.05 6.02
C PRO A 101 -14.97 -5.33 6.85
N ALA A 102 -14.14 -5.44 7.90
CA ALA A 102 -14.18 -6.60 8.81
C ALA A 102 -15.54 -6.70 9.54
N ALA A 103 -16.09 -5.58 10.01
CA ALA A 103 -17.41 -5.57 10.63
C ALA A 103 -18.50 -6.01 9.63
N LEU A 104 -18.41 -5.58 8.37
CA LEU A 104 -19.32 -6.03 7.31
C LEU A 104 -19.15 -7.52 6.99
N LEU A 105 -17.92 -8.05 6.90
CA LEU A 105 -17.69 -9.49 6.75
C LEU A 105 -18.38 -10.30 7.87
N ALA A 106 -18.34 -9.80 9.10
CA ALA A 106 -18.95 -10.46 10.23
C ALA A 106 -20.49 -10.42 10.21
N TYR A 107 -21.08 -9.26 9.89
CA TYR A 107 -22.50 -8.98 10.14
C TYR A 107 -23.37 -8.74 8.91
N ALA A 108 -22.82 -8.54 7.71
CA ALA A 108 -23.60 -8.37 6.49
C ALA A 108 -24.24 -9.71 6.11
N ASP A 109 -25.40 -9.97 6.68
CA ASP A 109 -26.19 -11.18 6.53
C ASP A 109 -27.66 -10.81 6.37
N PRO A 110 -28.11 -10.54 5.13
CA PRO A 110 -29.48 -10.09 4.89
C PRO A 110 -30.52 -11.17 5.18
N THR A 111 -30.15 -12.45 5.16
CA THR A 111 -31.09 -13.57 5.38
C THR A 111 -31.20 -13.97 6.85
N ALA A 112 -30.16 -13.73 7.65
CA ALA A 112 -30.15 -14.07 9.07
C ALA A 112 -29.30 -13.11 9.94
N PRO A 113 -29.65 -11.81 10.01
CA PRO A 113 -28.80 -10.79 10.64
C PRO A 113 -28.52 -11.05 12.12
N LEU A 114 -29.51 -11.57 12.85
CA LEU A 114 -29.43 -11.80 14.30
C LEU A 114 -29.05 -13.23 14.70
N ARG A 115 -28.85 -14.15 13.74
CA ARG A 115 -28.45 -15.53 14.08
C ARG A 115 -26.95 -15.60 14.38
N HIS A 116 -26.60 -16.45 15.35
CA HIS A 116 -25.21 -16.73 15.75
C HIS A 116 -24.38 -15.50 16.10
N LEU A 117 -25.00 -14.45 16.67
CA LEU A 117 -24.30 -13.20 17.02
C LEU A 117 -23.05 -13.46 17.86
N GLY A 118 -23.13 -14.31 18.88
CA GLY A 118 -21.97 -14.64 19.72
C GLY A 118 -20.77 -15.18 18.91
N ALA A 119 -21.01 -16.06 17.95
CA ALA A 119 -19.95 -16.60 17.10
C ALA A 119 -19.42 -15.57 16.09
N LYS A 120 -20.29 -14.77 15.47
CA LYS A 120 -19.93 -13.66 14.58
C LYS A 120 -19.08 -12.62 15.31
N THR A 121 -19.50 -12.21 16.51
CA THR A 121 -18.79 -11.27 17.38
C THR A 121 -17.46 -11.82 17.86
N ALA A 122 -17.39 -13.10 18.23
CA ALA A 122 -16.14 -13.73 18.64
C ALA A 122 -15.12 -13.77 17.49
N ALA A 123 -15.55 -14.16 16.28
CA ALA A 123 -14.69 -14.17 15.10
C ALA A 123 -14.20 -12.76 14.74
N LEU A 124 -15.08 -11.75 14.80
CA LEU A 124 -14.70 -10.36 14.59
C LEU A 124 -13.70 -9.89 15.65
N GLY A 125 -13.95 -10.17 16.92
CA GLY A 125 -13.06 -9.79 18.02
C GLY A 125 -11.66 -10.36 17.85
N GLN A 126 -11.54 -11.65 17.48
CA GLN A 126 -10.26 -12.28 17.16
C GLN A 126 -9.55 -11.58 16.00
N ALA A 127 -10.26 -11.30 14.90
CA ALA A 127 -9.69 -10.61 13.74
C ALA A 127 -9.24 -9.18 14.08
N LEU A 128 -10.04 -8.43 14.85
CA LEU A 128 -9.70 -7.07 15.26
C LEU A 128 -8.48 -7.04 16.18
N LEU A 129 -8.34 -7.99 17.12
CA LEU A 129 -7.15 -8.08 17.96
C LEU A 129 -5.90 -8.36 17.13
N LEU A 130 -5.98 -9.23 16.12
CA LEU A 130 -4.87 -9.50 15.21
C LEU A 130 -4.50 -8.27 14.38
N VAL A 131 -5.48 -7.60 13.79
CA VAL A 131 -5.27 -6.39 12.98
C VAL A 131 -4.69 -5.25 13.82
N LEU A 132 -5.27 -4.97 14.99
CA LEU A 132 -4.80 -3.89 15.86
C LEU A 132 -3.44 -4.22 16.48
N GLY A 133 -3.22 -5.49 16.85
CA GLY A 133 -1.93 -5.96 17.36
C GLY A 133 -0.83 -5.85 16.31
N THR A 134 -1.08 -6.28 15.07
CA THR A 134 -0.12 -6.12 13.95
C THR A 134 0.12 -4.66 13.61
N ALA A 135 -0.93 -3.83 13.54
CA ALA A 135 -0.79 -2.40 13.35
C ALA A 135 0.06 -1.73 14.44
N GLY A 136 -0.17 -2.11 15.71
CA GLY A 136 0.59 -1.63 16.86
C GLY A 136 2.06 -2.06 16.82
N ASP A 137 2.35 -3.34 16.59
CA ASP A 137 3.73 -3.85 16.53
C ASP A 137 4.50 -3.19 15.38
N SER A 138 3.90 -3.13 14.19
CA SER A 138 4.49 -2.44 13.04
C SER A 138 4.75 -0.97 13.33
N PHE A 139 3.78 -0.26 13.91
CA PHE A 139 3.94 1.14 14.28
C PHE A 139 5.13 1.36 15.20
N VAL A 140 5.22 0.61 16.29
CA VAL A 140 6.33 0.74 17.26
C VAL A 140 7.65 0.40 16.59
N HIS A 141 7.70 -0.67 15.79
CA HIS A 141 8.93 -1.11 15.13
C HIS A 141 9.48 -0.03 14.19
N PHE A 142 8.63 0.54 13.34
CA PHE A 142 9.03 1.61 12.41
C PHE A 142 9.29 2.93 13.11
N ALA A 143 8.53 3.28 14.14
CA ALA A 143 8.75 4.51 14.89
C ALA A 143 10.12 4.55 15.58
N THR A 144 10.65 3.39 16.01
CA THR A 144 11.97 3.27 16.66
C THR A 144 13.09 2.88 15.69
N LEU A 145 12.84 2.91 14.37
CA LEU A 145 13.79 2.36 13.40
C LEU A 145 14.97 3.29 13.14
N GLY A 146 14.79 4.61 13.23
CA GLY A 146 15.78 5.63 12.86
C GLY A 146 17.20 5.35 13.36
N PRO A 147 17.44 5.15 14.66
CA PRO A 147 18.78 4.89 15.18
C PRO A 147 19.45 3.63 14.59
N ARG A 148 18.67 2.58 14.31
CA ARG A 148 19.19 1.35 13.69
C ARG A 148 19.55 1.58 12.22
N SER A 149 18.66 2.22 11.48
CA SER A 149 18.90 2.59 10.09
C SER A 149 20.12 3.50 9.93
N GLN A 150 20.30 4.45 10.83
CA GLN A 150 21.48 5.32 10.87
C GLN A 150 22.76 4.52 11.15
N ALA A 151 22.77 3.61 12.12
CA ALA A 151 23.93 2.77 12.40
C ALA A 151 24.34 1.90 11.20
N TRP A 152 23.38 1.41 10.42
CA TRP A 152 23.65 0.69 9.17
C TRP A 152 24.19 1.61 8.07
N GLN A 153 23.64 2.82 7.94
CA GLN A 153 24.09 3.81 6.95
C GLN A 153 25.54 4.25 7.21
N GLU A 154 25.91 4.42 8.47
CA GLU A 154 27.25 4.82 8.91
C GLU A 154 28.25 3.65 8.98
N GLY A 155 27.84 2.43 8.61
CA GLY A 155 28.71 1.24 8.64
C GLY A 155 29.05 0.73 10.05
N ARG A 156 28.36 1.20 11.10
CA ARG A 156 28.52 0.70 12.47
C ARG A 156 27.80 -0.63 12.70
N ALA A 157 26.92 -1.03 11.80
CA ALA A 157 26.17 -2.29 11.85
C ALA A 157 25.95 -2.85 10.44
N GLY A 158 25.68 -4.16 10.35
CA GLY A 158 25.37 -4.81 9.08
C GLY A 158 26.57 -5.28 8.26
N GLN A 159 27.74 -5.44 8.88
CA GLN A 159 28.99 -5.85 8.23
C GLN A 159 28.82 -7.12 7.39
N TRP A 160 28.15 -8.14 7.93
CA TRP A 160 27.90 -9.38 7.18
C TRP A 160 27.16 -9.17 5.85
N TYR A 161 26.25 -8.19 5.79
CA TYR A 161 25.48 -7.87 4.59
C TYR A 161 26.33 -7.07 3.60
N HIS A 162 27.16 -6.18 4.11
CA HIS A 162 28.18 -5.48 3.33
C HIS A 162 29.10 -6.49 2.63
N ASP A 163 29.65 -7.43 3.37
CA ASP A 163 30.57 -8.45 2.84
C ASP A 163 29.85 -9.34 1.79
N ALA A 164 28.58 -9.70 2.03
CA ALA A 164 27.78 -10.47 1.08
C ALA A 164 27.46 -9.71 -0.22
N VAL A 165 27.14 -8.42 -0.15
CA VAL A 165 26.78 -7.59 -1.32
C VAL A 165 28.02 -7.22 -2.13
N GLU A 166 29.07 -6.72 -1.48
CA GLU A 166 30.24 -6.18 -2.17
C GLU A 166 31.23 -7.26 -2.60
N GLU A 167 31.47 -8.29 -1.79
CA GLU A 167 32.47 -9.32 -2.13
C GLU A 167 31.88 -10.44 -2.98
N ARG A 168 30.60 -10.76 -2.80
CA ARG A 168 29.95 -11.92 -3.45
C ARG A 168 28.93 -11.53 -4.52
N GLY A 169 28.62 -10.24 -4.66
CA GLY A 169 27.54 -9.77 -5.55
C GLY A 169 26.16 -10.32 -5.17
N GLN A 170 26.00 -10.82 -3.94
CA GLN A 170 24.79 -11.49 -3.47
C GLN A 170 23.97 -10.52 -2.61
N GLY A 171 23.16 -9.68 -3.25
CA GLY A 171 22.20 -8.84 -2.54
C GLY A 171 21.42 -7.87 -3.41
N VAL A 172 20.55 -7.09 -2.79
CA VAL A 172 19.71 -6.10 -3.48
C VAL A 172 20.44 -4.77 -3.45
N SER A 173 20.57 -4.11 -4.61
CA SER A 173 21.08 -2.73 -4.71
C SER A 173 20.11 -1.76 -4.01
N LEU A 174 20.30 -1.59 -2.70
CA LEU A 174 19.53 -0.70 -1.83
C LEU A 174 20.51 0.11 -0.97
N PRO A 175 20.21 1.40 -0.69
CA PRO A 175 20.91 2.16 0.35
C PRO A 175 20.98 1.37 1.66
N ARG A 176 22.16 1.31 2.29
CA ARG A 176 22.44 0.48 3.47
C ARG A 176 21.45 0.75 4.62
N GLY A 177 21.12 2.02 4.85
CA GLY A 177 20.14 2.39 5.88
C GLY A 177 18.70 1.90 5.64
N LEU A 178 18.33 1.49 4.41
CA LEU A 178 17.00 0.92 4.11
C LEU A 178 16.91 -0.58 4.39
N VAL A 179 18.04 -1.27 4.55
CA VAL A 179 18.05 -2.72 4.83
C VAL A 179 17.30 -3.05 6.12
N PRO A 180 17.48 -2.31 7.25
CA PRO A 180 16.65 -2.49 8.43
C PRO A 180 15.15 -2.29 8.19
N ALA A 181 14.75 -1.38 7.31
CA ALA A 181 13.35 -1.16 6.97
C ALA A 181 12.75 -2.33 6.18
N LEU A 182 13.55 -2.94 5.30
CA LEU A 182 13.16 -4.16 4.58
C LEU A 182 12.99 -5.33 5.56
N PHE A 183 13.95 -5.54 6.46
CA PHE A 183 13.84 -6.58 7.50
C PHE A 183 12.68 -6.32 8.47
N ALA A 184 12.44 -5.06 8.83
CA ALA A 184 11.29 -4.67 9.65
C ALA A 184 9.97 -5.03 8.95
N THR A 185 9.85 -4.72 7.66
CA THR A 185 8.67 -5.07 6.85
C THR A 185 8.43 -6.58 6.86
N THR A 186 9.46 -7.37 6.53
CA THR A 186 9.37 -8.83 6.50
C THR A 186 9.03 -9.40 7.87
N ARG A 187 9.69 -8.93 8.93
CA ARG A 187 9.43 -9.34 10.31
C ARG A 187 7.99 -9.06 10.71
N CYS A 188 7.51 -7.83 10.51
CA CYS A 188 6.15 -7.44 10.91
C CYS A 188 5.10 -8.29 10.19
N PHE A 189 5.32 -8.56 8.89
CA PHE A 189 4.45 -9.46 8.14
C PHE A 189 4.47 -10.89 8.69
N LEU A 190 5.66 -11.45 8.93
CA LEU A 190 5.80 -12.81 9.46
C LEU A 190 5.17 -12.96 10.85
N VAL A 191 5.36 -11.98 11.74
CA VAL A 191 4.71 -11.97 13.06
C VAL A 191 3.19 -11.97 12.92
N GLY A 192 2.64 -11.14 12.04
CA GLY A 192 1.21 -11.11 11.77
C GLY A 192 0.68 -12.42 11.16
N LEU A 193 1.38 -12.97 10.18
CA LEU A 193 1.06 -14.26 9.57
C LEU A 193 1.06 -15.38 10.62
N THR A 194 2.11 -15.47 11.45
CA THR A 194 2.20 -16.45 12.53
C THR A 194 1.05 -16.29 13.52
N ALA A 195 0.71 -15.06 13.92
CA ALA A 195 -0.41 -14.82 14.84
C ALA A 195 -1.76 -15.26 14.24
N VAL A 196 -1.98 -15.03 12.93
CA VAL A 196 -3.17 -15.51 12.22
C VAL A 196 -3.22 -17.04 12.17
N LEU A 197 -2.10 -17.70 11.84
CA LEU A 197 -2.01 -19.17 11.80
C LEU A 197 -2.23 -19.79 13.17
N LEU A 198 -1.61 -19.25 14.22
CA LEU A 198 -1.82 -19.70 15.61
C LEU A 198 -3.26 -19.50 16.06
N THR A 199 -3.91 -18.42 15.63
CA THR A 199 -5.34 -18.19 15.91
C THR A 199 -6.20 -19.25 15.22
N ALA A 200 -5.91 -19.56 13.96
CA ALA A 200 -6.62 -20.60 13.22
C ALA A 200 -6.43 -21.99 13.86
N ALA A 201 -5.21 -22.33 14.27
CA ALA A 201 -4.90 -23.57 14.99
C ALA A 201 -5.60 -23.62 16.35
N GLY A 202 -5.54 -22.54 17.13
CA GLY A 202 -6.18 -22.45 18.44
C GLY A 202 -7.71 -22.61 18.39
N VAL A 203 -8.36 -22.10 17.35
CA VAL A 203 -9.80 -22.33 17.14
C VAL A 203 -10.11 -23.78 16.79
N GLN A 204 -9.23 -24.48 16.06
CA GLN A 204 -9.43 -25.89 15.68
C GLN A 204 -9.20 -26.87 16.84
N MET A 205 -8.26 -26.55 17.75
CA MET A 205 -7.86 -27.47 18.82
C MET A 205 -8.91 -27.63 19.94
N GLY A 206 -9.90 -26.75 20.04
CA GLY A 206 -11.07 -26.94 20.91
C GLY A 206 -11.14 -26.23 22.27
N PRO A 207 -10.04 -25.80 22.94
CA PRO A 207 -10.17 -25.02 24.18
C PRO A 207 -10.87 -23.68 23.90
N THR A 208 -11.98 -23.44 24.59
CA THR A 208 -12.70 -22.16 24.58
C THR A 208 -11.76 -21.04 25.04
N GLY A 209 -11.21 -20.29 24.08
CA GLY A 209 -10.30 -19.18 24.37
C GLY A 209 -8.97 -19.22 23.63
N ALA A 210 -8.52 -20.38 23.15
CA ALA A 210 -7.20 -20.49 22.51
C ALA A 210 -7.05 -19.61 21.25
N GLY A 211 -8.14 -19.38 20.51
CA GLY A 211 -8.17 -18.46 19.37
C GLY A 211 -7.96 -16.98 19.72
N TRP A 212 -8.10 -16.58 20.99
CA TRP A 212 -7.91 -15.18 21.42
C TRP A 212 -6.46 -14.88 21.80
N ALA A 213 -5.73 -15.88 22.28
CA ALA A 213 -4.41 -15.71 22.87
C ALA A 213 -3.41 -15.01 21.94
N PRO A 214 -3.25 -15.39 20.65
CA PRO A 214 -2.27 -14.73 19.79
C PRO A 214 -2.54 -13.24 19.58
N GLY A 215 -3.81 -12.85 19.39
CA GLY A 215 -4.21 -11.45 19.21
C GLY A 215 -3.99 -10.62 20.47
N VAL A 216 -4.37 -11.15 21.64
CA VAL A 216 -4.16 -10.48 22.94
C VAL A 216 -2.68 -10.31 23.25
N LEU A 217 -1.88 -11.37 23.05
CA LEU A 217 -0.43 -11.33 23.28
C LEU A 217 0.25 -10.31 22.35
N LEU A 218 -0.10 -10.30 21.07
CA LEU A 218 0.49 -9.37 20.11
C LEU A 218 0.14 -7.92 20.43
N LEU A 219 -1.14 -7.64 20.74
CA LEU A 219 -1.58 -6.30 21.12
C LEU A 219 -0.97 -5.85 22.46
N GLY A 220 -0.92 -6.74 23.45
CA GLY A 220 -0.29 -6.48 24.74
C GLY A 220 1.20 -6.20 24.62
N TRP A 221 1.91 -6.98 23.78
CA TRP A 221 3.32 -6.77 23.48
C TRP A 221 3.58 -5.43 22.79
N ALA A 222 2.80 -5.10 21.75
CA ALA A 222 2.88 -3.81 21.08
C ALA A 222 2.63 -2.64 22.05
N GLY A 223 1.62 -2.77 22.91
CA GLY A 223 1.31 -1.78 23.95
C GLY A 223 2.44 -1.63 24.98
N HIS A 224 3.03 -2.73 25.41
CA HIS A 224 4.17 -2.74 26.35
C HIS A 224 5.39 -2.03 25.76
N ARG A 225 5.78 -2.37 24.52
CA ARG A 225 6.90 -1.69 23.85
C ARG A 225 6.61 -0.21 23.63
N LEU A 226 5.39 0.14 23.22
CA LEU A 226 5.02 1.54 23.07
C LEU A 226 5.11 2.30 24.40
N TRP A 227 4.70 1.66 25.50
CA TRP A 227 4.76 2.26 26.83
C TRP A 227 6.19 2.56 27.29
N GLN A 228 7.14 1.68 26.96
CA GLN A 228 8.57 1.88 27.25
C GLN A 228 9.14 3.07 26.47
N GLU A 229 8.78 3.20 25.19
CA GLU A 229 9.38 4.18 24.28
C GLU A 229 8.69 5.56 24.33
N ARG A 230 7.47 5.66 24.87
CA ARG A 230 6.65 6.88 24.82
C ARG A 230 7.31 8.14 25.40
N ALA A 231 8.23 7.98 26.36
CA ALA A 231 8.86 9.10 27.06
C ALA A 231 9.96 9.75 26.20
N ALA A 232 10.61 8.97 25.35
CA ALA A 232 11.65 9.40 24.42
C ALA A 232 11.15 9.44 22.95
N TYR A 233 9.83 9.47 22.76
CA TYR A 233 9.22 9.37 21.42
C TYR A 233 9.55 10.55 20.52
N ASP A 234 9.81 11.73 21.09
CA ASP A 234 10.31 12.90 20.36
C ASP A 234 11.61 12.59 19.61
N ARG A 235 12.59 11.99 20.29
CA ARG A 235 13.88 11.60 19.69
C ARG A 235 13.68 10.61 18.55
N HIS A 236 12.88 9.57 18.81
CA HIS A 236 12.54 8.55 17.80
C HIS A 236 11.83 9.14 16.59
N PHE A 237 10.88 10.05 16.81
CA PHE A 237 10.13 10.73 15.76
C PHE A 237 11.06 11.56 14.86
N TYR A 238 11.90 12.43 15.43
CA TYR A 238 12.77 13.29 14.64
C TYR A 238 13.89 12.53 13.95
N HIS A 239 14.56 11.58 14.64
CA HIS A 239 15.60 10.75 14.00
C HIS A 239 15.05 9.94 12.83
N THR A 240 13.92 9.26 13.04
CA THR A 240 13.33 8.41 11.99
C THR A 240 12.83 9.26 10.83
N THR A 241 12.22 10.42 11.10
CA THR A 241 11.78 11.32 10.03
C THR A 241 12.96 11.88 9.22
N ALA A 242 14.01 12.34 9.89
CA ALA A 242 15.21 12.87 9.24
C ALA A 242 15.90 11.80 8.37
N PHE A 243 16.05 10.58 8.88
CA PHE A 243 16.63 9.48 8.13
C PHE A 243 15.82 9.16 6.85
N TYR A 244 14.50 9.06 6.96
CA TYR A 244 13.66 8.79 5.78
C TYR A 244 13.65 9.98 4.80
N ASP A 245 13.75 11.21 5.29
CA ASP A 245 13.86 12.39 4.43
C ASP A 245 15.20 12.42 3.67
N GLU A 246 16.31 12.09 4.33
CA GLU A 246 17.63 11.98 3.70
C GLU A 246 17.63 10.93 2.57
N VAL A 247 17.05 9.76 2.86
CA VAL A 247 17.09 8.61 1.94
C VAL A 247 16.01 8.67 0.85
N MET A 248 14.81 9.16 1.15
CA MET A 248 13.67 9.20 0.21
C MET A 248 13.45 10.59 -0.41
N GLY A 249 13.78 11.66 0.30
CA GLY A 249 13.64 13.06 -0.13
C GLY A 249 14.71 13.51 -1.14
N GLY A 250 15.67 12.64 -1.45
CA GLY A 250 16.77 12.96 -2.35
C GLY A 250 17.71 13.93 -1.66
N GLY A 251 18.33 13.49 -0.55
CA GLY A 251 19.37 14.23 0.12
C GLY A 251 20.30 14.90 -0.89
N ALA A 252 20.67 16.14 -0.61
CA ALA A 252 21.67 16.92 -1.34
C ALA A 252 23.10 16.31 -1.27
N LEU A 253 23.19 15.00 -1.10
CA LEU A 253 24.34 14.18 -1.45
C LEU A 253 24.41 14.11 -2.97
N HIS A 254 24.96 15.18 -3.53
CA HIS A 254 25.80 15.22 -4.71
C HIS A 254 25.65 14.00 -5.63
N ALA A 255 24.90 14.19 -6.71
CA ALA A 255 25.04 13.38 -7.92
C ALA A 255 26.42 13.65 -8.54
N THR A 256 27.48 13.17 -7.91
CA THR A 256 28.77 12.97 -8.58
C THR A 256 28.58 11.81 -9.53
N GLY A 257 28.41 12.13 -10.82
CA GLY A 257 28.25 11.16 -11.90
C GLY A 257 26.81 11.04 -12.38
N ARG A 258 26.51 11.67 -13.52
CA ARG A 258 25.39 11.21 -14.36
C ARG A 258 25.81 9.87 -14.94
N ASP A 259 25.61 8.79 -14.19
CA ASP A 259 25.54 7.48 -14.82
C ASP A 259 24.36 7.51 -15.81
N PRO A 260 24.55 7.06 -17.05
CA PRO A 260 23.48 7.00 -18.03
C PRO A 260 22.33 6.15 -17.46
N LEU A 261 21.12 6.73 -17.47
CA LEU A 261 19.92 6.06 -17.01
C LEU A 261 19.72 4.78 -17.84
N PRO A 262 19.72 3.57 -17.25
CA PRO A 262 19.60 2.32 -18.00
C PRO A 262 18.16 2.12 -18.47
N TYR A 263 17.73 2.90 -19.46
CA TYR A 263 16.38 2.81 -20.05
C TYR A 263 16.24 1.63 -21.02
N ASP A 264 17.35 0.96 -21.37
CA ASP A 264 17.35 -0.23 -22.24
C ASP A 264 16.64 -1.43 -21.63
N ALA A 265 16.44 -1.44 -20.31
CA ALA A 265 15.61 -2.42 -19.61
C ALA A 265 14.13 -2.37 -20.02
N LEU A 266 13.67 -1.28 -20.65
CA LEU A 266 12.30 -1.13 -21.14
C LEU A 266 12.11 -1.82 -22.49
N TYR A 267 12.22 -3.14 -22.51
CA TYR A 267 12.14 -3.95 -23.73
C TYR A 267 10.76 -3.87 -24.43
N TRP A 268 9.69 -3.58 -23.69
CA TRP A 268 8.33 -3.44 -24.24
C TRP A 268 8.04 -2.02 -24.80
N VAL A 269 9.00 -1.10 -24.68
CA VAL A 269 8.87 0.28 -25.13
C VAL A 269 9.75 0.50 -26.35
N LEU A 270 9.17 1.13 -27.37
CA LEU A 270 9.92 1.43 -28.59
C LEU A 270 11.00 2.50 -28.31
N PRO A 271 12.19 2.41 -28.95
CA PRO A 271 13.39 3.17 -28.55
C PRO A 271 13.17 4.68 -28.38
N ARG A 272 12.39 5.29 -29.28
CA ARG A 272 12.06 6.73 -29.26
C ARG A 272 11.46 7.22 -27.94
N TRP A 273 10.64 6.40 -27.27
CA TRP A 273 9.92 6.80 -26.05
C TRP A 273 10.51 6.22 -24.77
N ARG A 274 11.56 5.37 -24.86
CA ARG A 274 12.19 4.76 -23.67
C ARG A 274 12.66 5.78 -22.63
N PRO A 275 13.37 6.87 -22.99
CA PRO A 275 13.90 7.79 -21.97
C PRO A 275 12.77 8.47 -21.17
N ALA A 276 11.73 8.94 -21.86
CA ALA A 276 10.60 9.61 -21.21
C ALA A 276 9.72 8.64 -20.41
N THR A 277 9.54 7.41 -20.90
CA THR A 277 8.81 6.37 -20.18
C THR A 277 9.55 5.99 -18.91
N TRP A 278 10.87 5.79 -18.99
CA TRP A 278 11.72 5.48 -17.83
C TRP A 278 11.66 6.57 -16.77
N ALA A 279 11.78 7.84 -17.17
CA ALA A 279 11.65 8.97 -16.26
C ALA A 279 10.26 8.99 -15.59
N GLY A 280 9.19 8.78 -16.37
CA GLY A 280 7.83 8.68 -15.84
C GLY A 280 7.66 7.55 -14.83
N LEU A 281 8.17 6.35 -15.13
CA LEU A 281 8.12 5.21 -14.22
C LEU A 281 8.81 5.50 -12.89
N ARG A 282 10.02 6.08 -12.92
CA ARG A 282 10.73 6.46 -11.69
C ARG A 282 9.97 7.49 -10.86
N GLN A 283 9.33 8.48 -11.48
CA GLN A 283 8.55 9.47 -10.74
C GLN A 283 7.27 8.87 -10.14
N LEU A 284 6.63 7.93 -10.83
CA LEU A 284 5.48 7.20 -10.31
C LEU A 284 5.85 6.30 -9.14
N ASP A 285 6.89 5.50 -9.27
CA ASP A 285 7.30 4.53 -8.25
C ASP A 285 7.79 5.22 -6.95
N ARG A 286 8.34 6.44 -7.06
CA ARG A 286 8.68 7.28 -5.89
C ARG A 286 7.45 7.72 -5.09
N ARG A 287 6.28 7.80 -5.73
CA ARG A 287 5.07 8.35 -5.11
C ARG A 287 4.07 7.30 -4.67
N LEU A 288 3.98 6.21 -5.42
CA LEU A 288 3.08 5.12 -5.11
C LEU A 288 3.80 3.79 -5.35
N PRO A 289 3.75 2.83 -4.40
CA PRO A 289 4.27 1.49 -4.61
C PRO A 289 3.30 0.67 -5.49
N LEU A 290 3.04 1.13 -6.73
CA LEU A 290 1.98 0.62 -7.60
C LEU A 290 2.11 -0.87 -7.88
N GLY A 291 3.32 -1.40 -8.03
CA GLY A 291 3.51 -2.85 -8.22
C GLY A 291 2.96 -3.68 -7.07
N ARG A 292 3.15 -3.23 -5.82
CA ARG A 292 2.63 -3.91 -4.63
C ARG A 292 1.10 -3.82 -4.56
N LEU A 293 0.55 -2.65 -4.90
CA LEU A 293 -0.90 -2.44 -4.91
C LEU A 293 -1.61 -3.25 -5.99
N VAL A 294 -1.04 -3.33 -7.20
CA VAL A 294 -1.56 -4.14 -8.31
C VAL A 294 -1.49 -5.63 -7.94
N ALA A 295 -0.39 -6.10 -7.36
CA ALA A 295 -0.27 -7.48 -6.89
C ALA A 295 -1.33 -7.82 -5.82
N LEU A 296 -1.53 -6.94 -4.83
CA LEU A 296 -2.59 -7.11 -3.82
C LEU A 296 -3.98 -7.12 -4.43
N ALA A 297 -4.25 -6.23 -5.41
CA ALA A 297 -5.53 -6.19 -6.10
C ALA A 297 -5.79 -7.50 -6.88
N HIS A 298 -4.76 -8.07 -7.51
CA HIS A 298 -4.85 -9.37 -8.16
C HIS A 298 -5.03 -10.54 -7.16
N GLY A 299 -4.41 -10.47 -5.98
CA GLY A 299 -4.72 -11.42 -4.90
C GLY A 299 -6.19 -11.35 -4.45
N GLY A 300 -6.75 -10.14 -4.37
CA GLY A 300 -8.19 -9.94 -4.13
C GLY A 300 -9.07 -10.52 -5.24
N LEU A 301 -8.67 -10.35 -6.51
CA LEU A 301 -9.35 -10.98 -7.64
C LEU A 301 -9.38 -12.50 -7.51
N TRP A 302 -8.23 -13.12 -7.21
CA TRP A 302 -8.15 -14.57 -7.05
C TRP A 302 -9.06 -15.06 -5.93
N LEU A 303 -9.11 -14.34 -4.81
CA LEU A 303 -10.02 -14.67 -3.72
C LEU A 303 -11.49 -14.63 -4.16
N LEU A 304 -11.91 -13.60 -4.91
CA LEU A 304 -13.28 -13.52 -5.45
C LEU A 304 -13.60 -14.72 -6.36
N CYS A 305 -12.67 -15.07 -7.25
CA CYS A 305 -12.82 -16.20 -8.16
C CYS A 305 -12.89 -17.54 -7.41
N VAL A 306 -11.97 -17.79 -6.47
CA VAL A 306 -11.93 -19.02 -5.64
C VAL A 306 -13.18 -19.17 -4.79
N ARG A 307 -13.78 -18.05 -4.35
CA ARG A 307 -15.02 -18.05 -3.56
C ARG A 307 -16.28 -18.20 -4.41
N GLY A 308 -16.15 -18.32 -5.73
CA GLY A 308 -17.29 -18.50 -6.64
C GLY A 308 -18.21 -17.28 -6.71
N VAL A 309 -17.68 -16.08 -6.47
CA VAL A 309 -18.45 -14.84 -6.55
C VAL A 309 -18.92 -14.62 -7.99
N SER A 310 -20.12 -14.03 -8.16
CA SER A 310 -20.74 -13.84 -9.47
C SER A 310 -19.83 -13.10 -10.47
N SER A 311 -19.93 -13.48 -11.75
CA SER A 311 -19.08 -12.92 -12.81
C SER A 311 -19.24 -11.41 -12.98
N THR A 312 -20.44 -10.86 -12.73
CA THR A 312 -20.73 -9.42 -12.75
C THR A 312 -19.93 -8.67 -11.68
N VAL A 313 -19.81 -9.23 -10.48
CA VAL A 313 -19.03 -8.63 -9.39
C VAL A 313 -17.55 -8.67 -9.70
N VAL A 314 -17.05 -9.80 -10.20
CA VAL A 314 -15.65 -9.95 -10.63
C VAL A 314 -15.32 -8.95 -11.74
N ALA A 315 -16.23 -8.78 -12.71
CA ALA A 315 -16.10 -7.77 -13.76
C ALA A 315 -16.06 -6.34 -13.20
N GLY A 316 -16.97 -5.99 -12.28
CA GLY A 316 -16.98 -4.70 -11.62
C GLY A 316 -15.68 -4.42 -10.87
N TYR A 317 -15.18 -5.39 -10.11
CA TYR A 317 -13.91 -5.30 -9.39
C TYR A 317 -12.73 -5.04 -10.34
N LEU A 318 -12.62 -5.81 -11.43
CA LEU A 318 -11.60 -5.60 -12.46
C LEU A 318 -11.69 -4.21 -13.07
N GLY A 319 -12.90 -3.75 -13.40
CA GLY A 319 -13.13 -2.41 -13.92
C GLY A 319 -12.60 -1.32 -12.99
N VAL A 320 -12.85 -1.42 -11.69
CA VAL A 320 -12.35 -0.45 -10.70
C VAL A 320 -10.83 -0.51 -10.60
N VAL A 321 -10.24 -1.71 -10.46
CA VAL A 321 -8.79 -1.89 -10.32
C VAL A 321 -8.04 -1.34 -11.53
N LEU A 322 -8.47 -1.70 -12.74
CA LEU A 322 -7.83 -1.25 -13.97
C LEU A 322 -7.98 0.26 -14.19
N THR A 323 -9.15 0.82 -13.86
CA THR A 323 -9.38 2.27 -13.93
C THR A 323 -8.49 3.01 -12.95
N ALA A 324 -8.43 2.55 -11.69
CA ALA A 324 -7.58 3.16 -10.66
C ALA A 324 -6.09 3.09 -11.03
N GLN A 325 -5.64 1.93 -11.55
CA GLN A 325 -4.28 1.75 -12.03
C GLN A 325 -3.95 2.70 -13.19
N ALA A 326 -4.83 2.81 -14.18
CA ALA A 326 -4.63 3.68 -15.34
C ALA A 326 -4.66 5.17 -14.95
N ALA A 327 -5.53 5.55 -14.00
CA ALA A 327 -5.66 6.90 -13.48
C ALA A 327 -4.42 7.36 -12.68
N ALA A 328 -3.62 6.44 -12.14
CA ALA A 328 -2.40 6.77 -11.41
C ALA A 328 -1.41 7.56 -12.28
N CYS A 329 -1.42 7.41 -13.62
CA CYS A 329 -0.60 8.20 -14.53
C CYS A 329 -0.88 9.71 -14.42
N GLY A 330 -2.03 10.12 -13.90
CA GLY A 330 -2.36 11.50 -13.57
C GLY A 330 -1.38 12.13 -12.58
N LEU A 331 -0.68 11.35 -11.76
CA LEU A 331 0.35 11.91 -10.87
C LEU A 331 1.55 12.48 -11.63
N LEU A 332 1.79 12.03 -12.86
CA LEU A 332 2.84 12.54 -13.74
C LEU A 332 2.55 13.94 -14.27
N THR A 333 1.35 14.48 -14.08
CA THR A 333 1.02 15.85 -14.49
C THR A 333 1.10 16.85 -13.33
N SER A 334 1.55 16.41 -12.16
CA SER A 334 1.83 17.34 -11.07
C SER A 334 3.15 18.07 -11.29
N ASP A 335 3.25 19.31 -10.82
CA ASP A 335 4.45 20.14 -10.97
C ASP A 335 5.69 19.48 -10.37
N ALA A 336 5.53 18.79 -9.24
CA ALA A 336 6.62 18.06 -8.60
C ALA A 336 7.03 16.76 -9.32
N ALA A 337 6.35 16.35 -10.41
CA ALA A 337 6.69 15.15 -11.17
C ALA A 337 7.22 15.52 -12.57
N ALA A 338 6.45 16.32 -13.31
CA ALA A 338 6.86 16.87 -14.60
C ALA A 338 6.16 18.21 -14.80
N PRO A 339 6.82 19.34 -14.50
CA PRO A 339 6.28 20.66 -14.78
C PRO A 339 5.85 20.78 -16.24
N LEU A 340 4.79 21.54 -16.49
CA LEU A 340 4.27 21.69 -17.84
C LEU A 340 5.30 22.29 -18.83
N SER A 341 6.12 23.23 -18.35
CA SER A 341 7.23 23.79 -19.14
C SER A 341 8.21 22.70 -19.60
N PHE A 342 8.58 21.79 -18.70
CA PHE A 342 9.42 20.64 -19.01
C PHE A 342 8.77 19.73 -20.06
N GLN A 343 7.48 19.42 -19.91
CA GLN A 343 6.77 18.57 -20.87
C GLN A 343 6.75 19.18 -22.28
N ARG A 344 6.42 20.47 -22.40
CA ARG A 344 6.34 21.17 -23.70
C ARG A 344 7.68 21.28 -24.41
N ILE A 345 8.78 21.45 -23.67
CA ILE A 345 10.12 21.57 -24.25
C ILE A 345 10.64 20.23 -24.79
N HIS A 346 10.29 19.12 -24.14
CA HIS A 346 10.91 17.83 -24.45
C HIS A 346 10.17 17.02 -25.51
N GLN A 347 8.84 17.03 -25.54
CA GLN A 347 8.06 16.21 -26.47
C GLN A 347 6.73 16.87 -26.86
N SER A 348 6.25 16.56 -28.06
CA SER A 348 4.89 16.94 -28.49
C SER A 348 3.81 16.21 -27.68
N THR A 349 2.61 16.77 -27.65
CA THR A 349 1.42 16.21 -26.99
C THR A 349 1.21 14.72 -27.32
N LEU A 350 1.28 14.37 -28.61
CA LEU A 350 1.11 13.00 -29.08
C LEU A 350 2.18 12.05 -28.49
N ASN A 351 3.43 12.50 -28.44
CA ASN A 351 4.52 11.71 -27.85
C ASN A 351 4.35 11.54 -26.33
N TRP A 352 3.76 12.52 -25.64
CA TRP A 352 3.38 12.37 -24.23
C TRP A 352 2.23 11.39 -24.02
N ILE A 353 1.23 11.37 -24.90
CA ILE A 353 0.17 10.35 -24.88
C ILE A 353 0.78 8.95 -25.03
N ILE A 354 1.66 8.76 -26.01
CA ILE A 354 2.33 7.48 -26.25
C ILE A 354 3.20 7.07 -25.05
N THR A 355 4.00 8.00 -24.52
CA THR A 355 4.83 7.77 -23.32
C THR A 355 3.98 7.33 -22.13
N ARG A 356 2.88 8.04 -21.83
CA ARG A 356 1.98 7.70 -20.71
C ARG A 356 1.22 6.38 -20.96
N THR A 357 0.94 6.05 -22.21
CA THR A 357 0.37 4.75 -22.59
C THR A 357 1.35 3.64 -22.24
N PHE A 358 2.62 3.75 -22.64
CA PHE A 358 3.66 2.77 -22.27
C PHE A 358 3.89 2.65 -20.76
N VAL A 359 3.82 3.77 -20.03
CA VAL A 359 3.85 3.77 -18.57
C VAL A 359 2.71 2.91 -18.01
N ASN A 360 1.49 3.07 -18.51
CA ASN A 360 0.33 2.30 -18.06
C ASN A 360 0.37 0.82 -18.46
N LEU A 361 0.89 0.52 -19.66
CA LEU A 361 0.99 -0.85 -20.20
C LEU A 361 2.02 -1.74 -19.51
N ARG A 362 2.85 -1.20 -18.60
CA ARG A 362 3.91 -1.97 -17.92
C ARG A 362 3.41 -3.23 -17.20
N TRP A 363 2.15 -3.26 -16.78
CA TRP A 363 1.54 -4.39 -16.09
C TRP A 363 0.66 -5.26 -17.01
N LEU A 364 0.55 -4.96 -18.31
CA LEU A 364 -0.35 -5.67 -19.22
C LEU A 364 -0.03 -7.17 -19.26
N GLY A 365 1.25 -7.53 -19.40
CA GLY A 365 1.69 -8.93 -19.42
C GLY A 365 1.42 -9.65 -18.10
N ALA A 366 1.77 -9.03 -16.96
CA ALA A 366 1.49 -9.59 -15.64
C ALA A 366 -0.02 -9.75 -15.37
N HIS A 367 -0.82 -8.78 -15.81
CA HIS A 367 -2.27 -8.83 -15.74
C HIS A 367 -2.83 -10.00 -16.56
N ALA A 368 -2.46 -10.10 -17.84
CA ALA A 368 -2.90 -11.20 -18.71
C ALA A 368 -2.49 -12.57 -18.16
N ALA A 369 -1.26 -12.71 -17.66
CA ALA A 369 -0.79 -13.92 -17.01
C ALA A 369 -1.61 -14.26 -15.74
N SER A 370 -1.89 -13.25 -14.91
CA SER A 370 -2.72 -13.43 -13.72
C SER A 370 -4.15 -13.84 -14.04
N LEU A 371 -4.75 -13.34 -15.12
CA LEU A 371 -6.07 -13.77 -15.57
C LEU A 371 -6.01 -15.17 -16.18
N GLY A 372 -4.93 -15.49 -16.90
CA GLY A 372 -4.64 -16.82 -17.42
C GLY A 372 -4.59 -17.86 -16.30
N LEU A 373 -3.95 -17.57 -15.16
CA LEU A 373 -3.97 -18.46 -14.00
C LEU A 373 -5.40 -18.71 -13.50
N VAL A 374 -6.25 -17.68 -13.41
CA VAL A 374 -7.65 -17.85 -13.01
C VAL A 374 -8.41 -18.75 -13.99
N ALA A 375 -8.21 -18.55 -15.29
CA ALA A 375 -8.85 -19.35 -16.34
C ALA A 375 -8.32 -20.79 -16.42
N LEU A 376 -7.08 -21.04 -15.97
CA LEU A 376 -6.50 -22.39 -15.93
C LEU A 376 -7.01 -23.22 -14.75
N PHE A 377 -7.33 -22.58 -13.62
CA PHE A 377 -7.68 -23.25 -12.36
C PHE A 377 -9.17 -23.17 -12.01
N GLY A 378 -10.02 -22.63 -12.89
CA GLY A 378 -11.46 -22.53 -12.64
C GLY A 378 -12.30 -22.71 -13.89
N ASP A 379 -13.43 -23.39 -13.75
CA ASP A 379 -14.33 -23.72 -14.86
C ASP A 379 -15.21 -22.54 -15.32
N ALA A 380 -15.25 -21.46 -14.52
CA ALA A 380 -16.10 -20.30 -14.76
C ALA A 380 -15.52 -19.30 -15.77
N TYR A 381 -14.22 -19.36 -16.07
CA TYR A 381 -13.52 -18.36 -16.88
C TYR A 381 -12.66 -19.02 -17.95
N GLY A 382 -12.73 -18.53 -19.19
CA GLY A 382 -11.98 -19.07 -20.31
C GLY A 382 -11.11 -18.04 -21.03
N ALA A 383 -10.40 -18.49 -22.08
CA ALA A 383 -9.55 -17.62 -22.90
C ALA A 383 -10.26 -16.34 -23.41
N PRO A 384 -11.53 -16.37 -23.86
CA PRO A 384 -12.23 -15.15 -24.28
C PRO A 384 -12.27 -14.08 -23.18
N TRP A 385 -12.50 -14.48 -21.93
CA TRP A 385 -12.54 -13.57 -20.79
C TRP A 385 -11.17 -12.91 -20.53
N VAL A 386 -10.09 -13.69 -20.63
CA VAL A 386 -8.71 -13.17 -20.53
C VAL A 386 -8.43 -12.14 -21.62
N PHE A 387 -8.80 -12.43 -22.88
CA PHE A 387 -8.62 -11.50 -23.99
C PHE A 387 -9.44 -10.22 -23.82
N THR A 388 -10.71 -10.33 -23.43
CA THR A 388 -11.58 -9.16 -23.19
C THR A 388 -10.96 -8.23 -22.15
N TRP A 389 -10.56 -8.75 -20.99
CA TRP A 389 -10.02 -7.90 -19.92
C TRP A 389 -8.62 -7.36 -20.23
N THR A 390 -7.81 -8.11 -20.97
CA THR A 390 -6.53 -7.61 -21.49
C THR A 390 -6.74 -6.45 -22.47
N ALA A 391 -7.73 -6.55 -23.36
CA ALA A 391 -8.11 -5.47 -24.28
C ALA A 391 -8.66 -4.24 -23.53
N VAL A 392 -9.51 -4.46 -22.52
CA VAL A 392 -10.02 -3.39 -21.64
C VAL A 392 -8.87 -2.67 -20.94
N HIS A 393 -7.88 -3.39 -20.40
CA HIS A 393 -6.71 -2.80 -19.78
C HIS A 393 -5.92 -1.93 -20.77
N ALA A 394 -5.66 -2.43 -21.99
CA ALA A 394 -4.98 -1.65 -23.02
C ALA A 394 -5.77 -0.39 -23.43
N GLY A 395 -7.10 -0.51 -23.56
CA GLY A 395 -7.99 0.62 -23.84
C GLY A 395 -7.98 1.68 -22.75
N LEU A 396 -8.06 1.26 -21.48
CA LEU A 396 -7.98 2.16 -20.32
C LEU A 396 -6.61 2.84 -20.22
N ALA A 397 -5.52 2.12 -20.54
CA ALA A 397 -4.17 2.67 -20.54
C ALA A 397 -4.05 3.84 -21.52
N LEU A 398 -4.53 3.67 -22.75
CA LEU A 398 -4.55 4.71 -23.79
C LEU A 398 -5.53 5.84 -23.46
N GLY A 399 -6.75 5.50 -23.03
CA GLY A 399 -7.78 6.48 -22.68
C GLY A 399 -7.34 7.40 -21.54
N ALA A 400 -6.84 6.84 -20.44
CA ALA A 400 -6.32 7.61 -19.31
C ALA A 400 -5.13 8.48 -19.72
N ALA A 401 -4.17 7.93 -20.47
CA ALA A 401 -3.02 8.68 -20.99
C ALA A 401 -3.46 9.88 -21.84
N THR A 402 -4.47 9.69 -22.69
CA THR A 402 -5.02 10.73 -23.56
C THR A 402 -5.70 11.83 -22.73
N VAL A 403 -6.64 11.46 -21.86
CA VAL A 403 -7.37 12.40 -20.99
C VAL A 403 -6.42 13.20 -20.11
N VAL A 404 -5.49 12.52 -19.42
CA VAL A 404 -4.52 13.16 -18.52
C VAL A 404 -3.63 14.15 -19.27
N THR A 405 -3.15 13.78 -20.47
CA THR A 405 -2.31 14.67 -21.28
C THR A 405 -3.08 15.89 -21.76
N LEU A 406 -4.28 15.69 -22.32
CA LEU A 406 -5.08 16.77 -22.87
C LEU A 406 -5.60 17.73 -21.78
N VAL A 407 -6.03 17.22 -20.63
CA VAL A 407 -6.46 18.05 -19.50
C VAL A 407 -5.31 18.90 -18.99
N HIS A 408 -4.12 18.33 -18.86
CA HIS A 408 -2.96 19.05 -18.33
C HIS A 408 -2.42 20.09 -19.33
N GLU A 409 -2.26 19.73 -20.60
CA GLU A 409 -1.78 20.67 -21.62
C GLU A 409 -2.82 21.71 -22.01
N GLY A 410 -4.11 21.35 -21.99
CA GLY A 410 -5.25 22.23 -22.27
C GLY A 410 -5.45 23.30 -21.21
N ARG A 411 -5.40 22.95 -19.90
CA ARG A 411 -5.51 23.93 -18.80
C ARG A 411 -4.47 25.04 -18.90
N ALA A 412 -3.26 24.72 -19.37
CA ALA A 412 -2.20 25.70 -19.50
C ALA A 412 -2.30 26.57 -20.76
N ARG A 413 -3.09 26.18 -21.78
CA ARG A 413 -3.41 27.09 -22.90
C ARG A 413 -4.45 28.13 -22.48
N TRP A 414 -5.37 27.74 -21.61
CA TRP A 414 -6.40 28.62 -21.04
C TRP A 414 -5.83 29.58 -19.98
N ALA A 415 -4.77 29.20 -19.26
CA ALA A 415 -4.10 30.08 -18.30
C ALA A 415 -3.13 31.09 -18.95
N SER A 416 -2.76 30.88 -20.23
CA SER A 416 -1.88 31.76 -21.01
C SER A 416 -2.64 32.62 -22.03
N ALA A 417 -3.96 32.42 -22.14
CA ALA A 417 -4.90 33.22 -22.92
C ALA A 417 -5.69 34.10 -21.95
#